data_AF-A0A1I4PQS2-F1
#
_entry.id   AF-A0A1I4PQS2-F1
#
_cell.length_a   1.000
_cell.length_b   1.000
_cell.length_c   1.000
_cell.angle_alpha   90.00
_cell.angle_beta   90.00
_cell.angle_gamma   90.00
#
_symmetry.space_group_name_H-M   'P 1'
#
loop_
_entity.id
_entity.type
_entity.pdbx_description
1 polymer ?
#
loop_
_entity_poly.entity_id
_entity_poly.type
_entity_poly.pdbx_seq_one_letter_code
_entity_poly.pdbx_strand_id
1 'polypeptide(L)' 'MNAAMIEQVEAFPDTTITLSNGKKIVVQESMESVQQLTTAFYRRIGLIGLSAKEGDE' A
#
# COMPACT_ATOMS: atom_id res chain seq x y z
N MET A 1 9.17 -0.64 -3.87
CA MET A 1 7.78 -0.15 -3.91
C MET A 1 7.70 1.16 -3.13
N ASN A 2 7.23 2.24 -3.77
CA ASN A 2 7.07 3.55 -3.13
C ASN A 2 5.62 3.70 -2.68
N ALA A 3 5.26 3.05 -1.57
CA ALA A 3 3.86 2.97 -1.16
C ALA A 3 3.27 4.33 -0.74
N ALA A 4 4.13 5.28 -0.34
CA ALA A 4 3.75 6.67 -0.04
C ALA A 4 3.19 7.45 -1.25
N MET A 5 3.44 6.97 -2.47
CA MET A 5 2.94 7.61 -3.70
C MET A 5 1.67 6.94 -4.22
N ILE A 6 1.19 5.88 -3.58
CA ILE A 6 0.01 5.15 -4.03
C ILE A 6 -1.21 5.89 -3.54
N GLU A 7 -2.05 6.31 -4.48
CA GLU A 7 -3.33 6.94 -4.21
C GLU A 7 -4.45 5.89 -4.17
N GLN A 8 -4.47 4.98 -5.15
CA GLN A 8 -5.51 3.96 -5.26
C GLN A 8 -4.95 2.65 -5.82
N VAL A 9 -5.48 1.51 -5.34
CA VAL A 9 -5.21 0.18 -5.88
C VAL A 9 -6.55 -0.43 -6.30
N GLU A 10 -6.67 -0.79 -7.58
CA GLU A 10 -7.86 -1.41 -8.17
C GLU A 10 -7.49 -2.75 -8.81
N ALA A 11 -8.43 -3.69 -8.88
CA ALA A 11 -8.21 -4.97 -9.54
C ALA A 11 -9.31 -5.19 -10.60
N PHE A 12 -9.02 -4.98 -11.90
CA PHE A 12 -9.89 -5.37 -13.02
C PHE A 12 -9.21 -5.16 -14.39
N PRO A 13 -9.07 -6.18 -15.27
CA PRO A 13 -8.83 -7.61 -14.99
C PRO A 13 -7.46 -7.86 -14.33
N ASP A 14 -6.58 -6.86 -14.36
CA ASP A 14 -5.25 -6.84 -13.73
C ASP A 14 -5.23 -5.85 -12.56
N THR A 15 -4.22 -5.94 -11.68
CA THR A 15 -4.04 -4.98 -10.58
C THR A 15 -3.45 -3.68 -11.12
N THR A 16 -4.19 -2.58 -10.97
CA THR A 16 -3.77 -1.24 -11.36
C THR A 16 -3.53 -0.37 -10.13
N ILE A 17 -2.40 0.32 -10.11
CA ILE A 17 -2.05 1.29 -9.07
C ILE A 17 -2.11 2.69 -9.68
N THR A 18 -2.93 3.55 -9.09
CA THR A 18 -2.94 4.99 -9.37
C THR A 18 -2.01 5.68 -8.38
N LEU A 19 -1.08 6.48 -8.88
CA LEU A 19 -0.15 7.26 -8.07
C LEU A 19 -0.73 8.65 -7.79
N SER A 20 -0.27 9.31 -6.73
CA SER A 20 -0.72 10.67 -6.31
C SER A 20 -0.49 11.78 -7.35
N ASN A 21 0.22 11.49 -8.44
CA ASN A 21 0.37 12.39 -9.58
C ASN A 21 -0.59 12.06 -10.74
N GLY A 22 -1.57 11.18 -10.52
CA GLY A 22 -2.56 10.73 -11.51
C GLY A 22 -2.05 9.65 -12.47
N LYS A 23 -0.78 9.23 -12.40
CA LYS A 23 -0.25 8.18 -13.28
C LYS A 23 -0.78 6.81 -12.84
N LYS A 24 -1.26 6.02 -13.79
CA LYS A 24 -1.70 4.63 -13.59
C LYS A 24 -0.64 3.66 -14.09
N ILE A 25 -0.39 2.60 -13.32
CA ILE A 25 0.51 1.51 -13.69
C ILE A 25 -0.17 0.17 -13.44
N VAL A 26 0.05 -0.80 -14.31
CA VAL A 26 -0.40 -2.18 -14.12
C VAL A 26 0.74 -2.98 -13.52
N VAL A 27 0.45 -3.78 -12.50
CA VAL A 27 1.42 -4.62 -11.79
C VAL A 27 1.01 -6.09 -11.89
N GLN A 28 1.99 -6.99 -11.73
CA GLN A 28 1.74 -8.44 -11.76
C GLN A 28 1.25 -8.95 -10.40
N GLU A 29 1.56 -8.20 -9.34
CA GLU A 29 1.16 -8.48 -7.98
C GLU A 29 -0.35 -8.37 -7.81
N SER A 30 -0.93 -9.31 -7.06
CA SER A 30 -2.33 -9.24 -6.68
C SER A 30 -2.56 -8.05 -5.74
N MET A 31 -3.79 -7.52 -5.73
CA MET A 31 -4.21 -6.46 -4.82
C MET A 31 -3.81 -6.73 -3.36
N GLU A 32 -3.95 -7.97 -2.89
CA GLU A 32 -3.59 -8.37 -1.52
C GLU A 32 -2.08 -8.27 -1.27
N SER A 33 -1.24 -8.70 -2.22
CA SER A 33 0.22 -8.55 -2.13
C SER A 33 0.63 -7.08 -2.11
N VAL A 34 0.00 -6.24 -2.94
CA VAL A 34 0.22 -4.79 -2.95
C VAL A 34 -0.14 -4.17 -1.60
N GLN A 35 -1.23 -4.60 -0.97
CA GLN A 35 -1.61 -4.16 0.38
C GLN A 35 -0.56 -4.58 1.43
N GLN A 36 -0.13 -5.84 1.44
CA GLN A 36 0.88 -6.32 2.38
C GLN A 36 2.21 -5.57 2.24
N LEU A 37 2.67 -5.35 1.00
CA LEU A 37 3.89 -4.58 0.72
C LEU A 37 3.75 -3.12 1.15
N THR A 38 2.56 -2.54 0.99
CA THR A 38 2.24 -1.17 1.45
C THR A 38 2.30 -1.08 2.97
N THR A 39 1.65 -2.00 3.69
CA THR A 39 1.71 -2.07 5.14
C THR A 39 3.13 -2.30 5.66
N ALA A 40 3.89 -3.21 5.03
CA ALA A 40 5.28 -3.47 5.39
C ALA A 40 6.17 -2.24 5.18
N PHE A 41 5.96 -1.50 4.09
CA PHE A 41 6.65 -0.24 3.81
C PHE A 41 6.39 0.78 4.94
N TYR A 42 5.13 1.01 5.30
CA TYR A 42 4.77 1.96 6.34
C TYR A 42 5.22 1.55 7.75
N ARG A 43 5.23 0.25 8.06
CA ARG A 43 5.84 -0.29 9.28
C ARG A 43 7.34 -0.04 9.30
N ARG A 44 8.04 -0.28 8.18
CA ARG A 44 9.49 -0.08 8.05
C ARG A 44 9.91 1.37 8.25
N ILE A 45 9.14 2.33 7.74
CA ILE A 45 9.45 3.76 7.89
C ILE A 45 8.91 4.38 9.19
N GLY A 46 8.33 3.56 10.09
CA GLY A 46 7.87 4.00 11.41
C GLY A 46 6.55 4.76 11.42
N LEU A 47 5.88 4.93 10.28
CA LEU A 47 4.61 5.67 10.19
C LEU A 47 3.47 4.97 10.97
N ILE A 48 3.51 3.64 11.04
CA ILE A 48 2.54 2.79 11.77
C ILE A 48 3.00 2.54 13.24
N GLY A 49 4.16 3.05 13.65
CA GLY A 49 4.71 2.84 14.99
C GLY A 49 4.00 3.59 16.12
N LEU A 50 3.07 4.52 15.81
CA LEU A 50 2.38 5.35 16.80
C LEU A 50 0.97 4.89 17.19
N SER A 51 0.37 3.90 16.50
CA SER A 51 -1.03 3.51 16.75
C SER A 51 -1.22 2.06 17.23
N ALA A 52 -0.13 1.32 17.48
CA ALA A 52 -0.20 -0.09 17.90
C ALA A 52 0.24 -0.32 19.35
N LYS A 53 0.03 0.66 20.24
CA LYS A 53 0.24 0.51 21.69
C LYS A 53 -0.96 0.96 22.51
N GLU A 54 -2.18 0.67 22.06
CA GLU A 54 -3.38 0.62 22.91
C GLU A 54 -4.27 -0.50 22.38
N GLY A 55 -4.46 -1.57 23.16
CA GLY A 55 -5.38 -2.66 22.79
C GLY A 55 -4.96 -4.09 23.16
N ASP A 56 -4.01 -4.29 24.08
CA ASP A 56 -3.78 -5.59 24.72
C ASP A 56 -3.78 -5.37 26.25
N GLU A 57 -4.97 -5.04 26.78
CA GLU A 57 -5.42 -5.28 28.16
C GLU A 57 -6.92 -5.61 28.13
#